data_AF-A0A443ST48-F1
#
_entry.id   AF-A0A443ST48-F1
#
_cell.length_a   1.000
_cell.length_b   1.000
_cell.length_c   1.000
_cell.angle_alpha   90.00
_cell.angle_beta   90.00
_cell.angle_gamma   90.00
#
_symmetry.space_group_name_H-M   'P 1'
#
loop_
_entity.id
_entity.type
_entity.pdbx_description
1 polymer ?
#
loop_
_entity_poly.entity_id
_entity_poly.type
_entity_poly.pdbx_seq_one_letter_code
_entity_poly.pdbx_strand_id
1 'polypeptide(L)'
;MDEKNRDDKKEVVTNNCEKKGEDSREEEHKLQNCYNLWFSRRTPGKLTNTQTYDQNLKVIGIFDTVEKFWNVYSHVLRPNALSGHLDFHLFKDGIKPMWEDEANREGGKWIVRLRKGLASRCWENLILAILGEQFMVGEEICGAVVSIRFQEDIISVWNRSANDHSTTIRIRDTLKRVLNLPLNTIMEYKTHNDKMCFELANEALNVGEVPVGCVFVIPKPNSSDYVIVGKGRNRVNELKNATRHAEMEAIDELKVWCDENNASFSDVCRTVCVFVTVEPCVMCARALRMLKVSCVYFGCANERFGGCGSVLHIHTDKRIVEPELSCFPNSLDSQRAVQMLQSFYTGVNPNAPKPNLKRKRID
;
A
#
# COMPACT_ATOMS: atom_id res chain seq x y z
N MET A 1 21.76 51.90 42.52
CA MET A 1 20.44 52.40 42.93
C MET A 1 19.51 52.43 41.72
N ASP A 2 18.77 51.40 41.34
CA ASP A 2 18.86 49.95 41.49
C ASP A 2 18.00 49.37 40.35
N GLU A 3 18.54 48.32 39.71
CA GLU A 3 17.86 47.17 39.10
C GLU A 3 16.32 47.18 38.93
N LYS A 4 15.82 46.88 37.72
CA LYS A 4 15.36 45.50 37.36
C LYS A 4 14.71 45.37 35.97
N ASN A 5 14.97 44.20 35.39
CA ASN A 5 14.42 43.58 34.18
C ASN A 5 12.91 43.72 33.97
N ARG A 6 12.50 43.85 32.71
CA ARG A 6 11.17 43.47 32.21
C ARG A 6 11.33 42.40 31.13
N ASP A 7 10.98 41.18 31.49
CA ASP A 7 10.63 40.07 30.59
C ASP A 7 9.15 40.19 30.21
N ASP A 8 8.85 40.23 28.92
CA ASP A 8 7.49 40.19 28.38
C ASP A 8 6.93 38.76 28.42
N LYS A 9 6.06 38.48 29.41
CA LYS A 9 5.15 37.34 29.38
C LYS A 9 3.85 37.75 28.68
N LYS A 10 3.55 37.12 27.54
CA LYS A 10 2.24 37.18 26.88
C LYS A 10 1.16 36.58 27.78
N GLU A 11 0.17 37.40 28.10
CA GLU A 11 -1.04 37.01 28.83
C GLU A 11 -1.88 36.03 28.01
N VAL A 12 -2.31 34.96 28.67
CA VAL A 12 -3.33 34.01 28.23
C VAL A 12 -4.68 34.62 28.57
N VAL A 13 -5.44 35.06 27.57
CA VAL A 13 -6.82 35.49 27.76
C VAL A 13 -7.72 34.26 27.72
N THR A 14 -8.06 33.75 28.90
CA THR A 14 -9.17 32.81 29.10
C THR A 14 -10.49 33.58 29.04
N ASN A 15 -11.30 33.37 28.01
CA ASN A 15 -12.69 33.83 28.02
C ASN A 15 -13.62 32.68 28.44
N ASN A 16 -14.16 32.86 29.65
CA ASN A 16 -15.25 32.07 30.23
C ASN A 16 -16.51 32.21 29.37
N CYS A 17 -17.14 31.07 29.07
CA CYS A 17 -18.46 31.01 28.44
C CYS A 17 -19.54 31.15 29.53
N GLU A 18 -20.11 32.35 29.67
CA GLU A 18 -21.27 32.59 30.53
C GLU A 18 -22.53 31.92 29.95
N LYS A 19 -23.26 31.24 30.83
CA LYS A 19 -24.57 30.66 30.55
C LYS A 19 -25.60 31.76 30.28
N LYS A 20 -26.28 31.71 29.12
CA LYS A 20 -27.70 32.06 28.97
C LYS A 20 -28.27 31.60 27.62
N GLY A 21 -29.45 30.99 27.68
CA GLY A 21 -30.26 30.61 26.53
C GLY A 21 -30.57 29.11 26.52
N GLU A 22 -31.59 28.71 27.28
CA GLU A 22 -32.32 27.46 27.03
C GLU A 22 -32.99 27.59 25.67
N ASP A 23 -32.33 27.08 24.65
CA ASP A 23 -32.95 26.66 23.40
C ASP A 23 -32.85 25.13 23.41
N SER A 24 -33.96 24.45 23.15
CA SER A 24 -34.06 22.99 23.15
C SER A 24 -33.20 22.41 22.02
N ARG A 25 -31.89 22.27 22.27
CA ARG A 25 -30.99 21.53 21.39
C ARG A 25 -31.40 20.07 21.53
N GLU A 26 -31.98 19.51 20.47
CA GLU A 26 -32.17 18.07 20.34
C GLU A 26 -30.84 17.37 20.69
N GLU A 27 -30.87 16.40 21.61
CA GLU A 27 -29.66 15.67 22.01
C GLU A 27 -29.09 14.93 20.79
N GLU A 28 -27.92 15.38 20.30
CA GLU A 28 -27.23 14.73 19.19
C GLU A 28 -26.76 13.31 19.58
N HIS A 29 -26.90 12.35 18.67
CA HIS A 29 -26.48 10.97 18.90
C HIS A 29 -24.96 10.84 18.69
N LYS A 30 -24.23 10.63 19.80
CA LYS A 30 -22.77 10.48 19.79
C LYS A 30 -22.32 9.20 19.10
N LEU A 31 -21.30 9.33 18.25
CA LEU A 31 -20.58 8.20 17.67
C LEU A 31 -19.51 7.70 18.65
N GLN A 32 -19.13 6.43 18.53
CA GLN A 32 -18.05 5.85 19.33
C GLN A 32 -16.70 6.51 19.06
N ASN A 33 -16.46 6.92 17.81
CA ASN A 33 -15.23 7.53 17.33
C ASN A 33 -15.56 8.80 16.54
N CYS A 34 -14.63 9.76 16.54
CA CYS A 34 -14.65 10.88 15.59
C CYS A 34 -14.11 10.40 14.23
N TYR A 35 -14.66 10.89 13.13
CA TYR A 35 -14.27 10.48 11.78
C TYR A 35 -14.05 11.67 10.85
N ASN A 36 -13.10 11.49 9.94
CA ASN A 36 -12.75 12.42 8.87
C ASN A 36 -13.16 11.81 7.51
N LEU A 37 -14.01 12.54 6.77
CA LEU A 37 -14.33 12.21 5.38
C LEU A 37 -13.42 13.01 4.45
N TRP A 38 -12.68 12.31 3.59
CA TRP A 38 -11.74 12.88 2.64
C TRP A 38 -12.16 12.59 1.21
N PHE A 39 -11.67 13.43 0.29
CA PHE A 39 -11.79 13.27 -1.15
C PHE A 39 -10.43 13.40 -1.81
N SER A 40 -10.13 12.57 -2.79
CA SER A 40 -8.95 12.74 -3.65
C SER A 40 -9.27 12.47 -5.11
N ARG A 41 -8.61 13.21 -6.00
CA ARG A 41 -8.67 13.02 -7.45
C ARG A 41 -7.29 12.61 -7.97
N ARG A 42 -7.23 11.48 -8.67
CA ARG A 42 -6.04 11.01 -9.37
C ARG A 42 -6.15 11.40 -10.84
N THR A 43 -5.05 11.86 -11.44
CA THR A 43 -4.97 12.05 -12.89
C THR A 43 -4.35 10.78 -13.49
N PRO A 44 -5.06 9.99 -14.30
CA PRO A 44 -4.48 8.80 -14.93
C PRO A 44 -3.24 9.19 -15.75
N GLY A 45 -2.13 8.49 -15.53
CA GLY A 45 -0.86 8.73 -16.23
C GLY A 45 0.05 9.81 -15.61
N LYS A 46 -0.37 10.56 -14.59
CA LYS A 46 0.54 11.41 -13.80
C LYS A 46 0.99 10.67 -12.55
N LEU A 47 2.30 10.73 -12.31
CA LEU A 47 2.94 10.15 -11.14
C LEU A 47 2.57 10.93 -9.89
N THR A 48 1.92 10.25 -8.95
CA THR A 48 1.51 10.83 -7.67
C THR A 48 2.56 10.56 -6.61
N ASN A 49 3.65 11.36 -6.57
CA ASN A 49 4.61 11.34 -5.45
C ASN A 49 3.88 11.48 -4.09
N THR A 50 4.47 11.00 -2.99
CA THR A 50 3.91 11.09 -1.63
C THR A 50 3.49 12.53 -1.25
N GLN A 51 4.31 13.53 -1.62
CA GLN A 51 3.96 14.95 -1.43
C GLN A 51 2.76 15.39 -2.27
N THR A 52 2.59 14.84 -3.48
CA THR A 52 1.48 15.14 -4.38
C THR A 52 0.20 14.40 -3.96
N TYR A 53 0.30 13.25 -3.29
CA TYR A 53 -0.86 12.53 -2.77
C TYR A 53 -1.47 13.26 -1.57
N ASP A 54 -0.65 13.65 -0.58
CA ASP A 54 -1.08 14.45 0.58
C ASP A 54 -1.71 15.79 0.14
N GLN A 55 -1.12 16.45 -0.87
CA GLN A 55 -1.67 17.68 -1.46
C GLN A 55 -3.01 17.48 -2.20
N ASN A 56 -3.31 16.27 -2.69
CA ASN A 56 -4.56 15.98 -3.39
C ASN A 56 -5.65 15.42 -2.47
N LEU A 57 -5.31 15.12 -1.22
CA LEU A 57 -6.23 14.65 -0.20
C LEU A 57 -6.91 15.85 0.47
N LYS A 58 -8.22 16.00 0.29
CA LYS A 58 -8.98 17.13 0.82
C LYS A 58 -9.98 16.65 1.86
N VAL A 59 -9.95 17.21 3.06
CA VAL A 59 -10.99 17.01 4.08
C VAL A 59 -12.28 17.63 3.56
N ILE A 60 -13.37 16.85 3.59
CA ILE A 60 -14.73 17.31 3.30
C ILE A 60 -15.42 17.71 4.61
N GLY A 61 -15.27 16.89 5.65
CA GLY A 61 -15.88 17.13 6.95
C GLY A 61 -15.36 16.21 8.04
N ILE A 62 -15.53 16.68 9.27
CA ILE A 62 -15.17 15.99 10.51
C ILE A 62 -16.44 15.88 11.35
N PHE A 63 -16.73 14.71 11.90
CA PHE A 63 -17.94 14.49 12.67
C PHE A 63 -17.76 13.45 13.78
N ASP A 64 -18.40 13.74 14.92
CA ASP A 64 -18.43 12.92 16.14
C ASP A 64 -19.88 12.56 16.54
N THR A 65 -20.88 12.94 15.73
CA THR A 65 -22.31 12.65 15.93
C THR A 65 -22.99 12.22 14.63
N VAL A 66 -24.11 11.50 14.76
CA VAL A 66 -24.89 11.00 13.62
C VAL A 66 -25.47 12.18 12.81
N GLU A 67 -25.92 13.23 13.49
CA GLU A 67 -26.49 14.43 12.89
C GLU A 67 -25.44 15.19 12.08
N LYS A 68 -24.24 15.36 12.63
CA LYS A 68 -23.12 15.98 11.89
C LYS A 68 -22.70 15.15 10.70
N PHE A 69 -22.69 13.82 10.83
CA PHE A 69 -22.45 12.94 9.69
C PHE A 69 -23.48 13.19 8.58
N TRP A 70 -24.77 13.20 8.89
CA TRP A 70 -25.81 13.43 7.89
C TRP A 70 -25.80 14.85 7.32
N ASN A 71 -25.46 15.85 8.13
CA ASN A 71 -25.29 17.23 7.67
C ASN A 71 -24.18 17.32 6.59
N VAL A 72 -23.08 16.58 6.76
CA VAL A 72 -22.03 16.50 5.73
C VAL A 72 -22.48 15.61 4.56
N TYR A 73 -22.82 14.34 4.83
CA TYR A 73 -22.98 13.31 3.81
C TYR A 73 -24.17 13.56 2.85
N SER A 74 -25.26 14.17 3.33
CA SER A 74 -26.42 14.50 2.48
C SER A 74 -26.11 15.53 1.40
N HIS A 75 -25.05 16.33 1.57
CA HIS A 75 -24.62 17.36 0.63
C HIS A 75 -23.43 16.90 -0.26
N VAL A 76 -22.96 15.66 -0.10
CA VAL A 76 -21.86 15.10 -0.90
C VAL A 76 -22.41 14.34 -2.11
N LEU A 77 -21.76 14.52 -3.26
CA LEU A 77 -22.09 13.76 -4.48
C LEU A 77 -21.91 12.25 -4.26
N ARG A 78 -22.92 11.48 -4.67
CA ARG A 78 -22.88 10.02 -4.60
C ARG A 78 -21.79 9.46 -5.53
N PRO A 79 -21.13 8.34 -5.17
CA PRO A 79 -20.08 7.74 -6.00
C PRO A 79 -20.48 7.53 -7.48
N ASN A 80 -21.68 7.04 -7.76
CA ASN A 80 -22.15 6.81 -9.13
C ASN A 80 -22.36 8.11 -9.95
N ALA A 81 -22.50 9.27 -9.31
CA ALA A 81 -22.67 10.56 -9.99
C ALA A 81 -21.33 11.16 -10.44
N LEU A 82 -20.22 10.54 -10.06
CA LEU A 82 -18.88 11.02 -10.31
C LEU A 82 -18.22 10.23 -11.45
N SER A 83 -17.36 10.90 -12.20
CA SER A 83 -16.57 10.29 -13.29
C SER A 83 -15.08 10.56 -13.10
N GLY A 84 -14.25 9.67 -13.64
CA GLY A 84 -12.78 9.72 -13.54
C GLY A 84 -12.22 8.82 -12.44
N HIS A 85 -10.96 9.10 -12.05
CA HIS A 85 -10.24 8.35 -11.01
C HIS A 85 -10.33 9.11 -9.69
N LEU A 86 -11.41 8.85 -8.95
CA LEU A 86 -11.74 9.55 -7.71
C LEU A 86 -11.79 8.57 -6.55
N ASP A 87 -11.48 9.04 -5.36
CA ASP A 87 -11.56 8.26 -4.14
C ASP A 87 -12.24 9.08 -3.03
N PHE A 88 -13.17 8.46 -2.30
CA PHE A 88 -13.61 8.94 -0.99
C PHE A 88 -12.99 8.07 0.09
N HIS A 89 -12.57 8.68 1.19
CA HIS A 89 -11.97 7.99 2.32
C HIS A 89 -12.68 8.39 3.60
N LEU A 90 -13.10 7.43 4.41
CA LEU A 90 -13.64 7.66 5.74
C LEU A 90 -12.70 7.01 6.75
N PHE A 91 -12.01 7.80 7.57
CA PHE A 91 -11.04 7.28 8.54
C PHE A 91 -11.32 7.85 9.93
N LYS A 92 -11.00 7.08 10.97
CA LYS A 92 -11.04 7.57 12.35
C LYS A 92 -10.14 8.80 12.49
N ASP A 93 -10.52 9.70 13.38
CA ASP A 93 -9.75 10.91 13.62
C ASP A 93 -8.33 10.58 14.09
N GLY A 94 -7.36 11.38 13.64
CA GLY A 94 -5.93 11.13 13.84
C GLY A 94 -5.31 10.05 12.93
N ILE A 95 -6.08 9.30 12.15
CA ILE A 95 -5.56 8.33 11.18
C ILE A 95 -5.67 8.88 9.77
N LYS A 96 -4.54 9.09 9.11
CA LYS A 96 -4.52 9.49 7.69
C LYS A 96 -4.84 8.29 6.78
N PRO A 97 -5.55 8.48 5.65
CA PRO A 97 -5.84 7.44 4.67
C PRO A 97 -4.63 7.12 3.78
N MET A 98 -3.53 6.75 4.44
CA MET A 98 -2.22 6.47 3.86
C MET A 98 -1.51 5.40 4.68
N TRP A 99 -0.76 4.53 4.02
CA TRP A 99 -0.16 3.37 4.67
C TRP A 99 0.99 3.75 5.60
N GLU A 100 1.61 4.92 5.39
CA GLU A 100 2.68 5.48 6.23
C GLU A 100 2.20 5.87 7.64
N ASP A 101 0.88 6.06 7.81
CA ASP A 101 0.30 6.34 9.12
C ASP A 101 0.60 5.19 10.10
N GLU A 102 0.97 5.53 11.33
CA GLU A 102 1.34 4.55 12.35
C GLU A 102 0.24 3.52 12.59
N ALA A 103 -1.03 3.89 12.46
CA ALA A 103 -2.15 2.97 12.61
C ALA A 103 -2.31 1.98 11.44
N ASN A 104 -1.78 2.30 10.25
CA ASN A 104 -1.97 1.49 9.04
C ASN A 104 -0.75 0.64 8.68
N ARG A 105 0.44 0.99 9.17
CA ARG A 105 1.72 0.42 8.68
C ARG A 105 1.87 -1.10 8.82
N GLU A 106 1.34 -1.69 9.90
CA GLU A 106 1.37 -3.15 10.14
C GLU A 106 0.05 -3.84 9.72
N GLY A 107 -0.81 -3.07 9.05
CA GLY A 107 -2.18 -3.43 8.76
C GLY A 107 -2.37 -4.03 7.39
N GLY A 108 -3.62 -4.01 6.95
CA GLY A 108 -3.97 -4.37 5.61
C GLY A 108 -5.34 -3.86 5.23
N LYS A 109 -5.79 -4.25 4.04
CA LYS A 109 -7.12 -3.92 3.56
C LYS A 109 -7.80 -5.08 2.87
N TRP A 110 -9.07 -5.26 3.19
CA TRP A 110 -9.97 -6.04 2.35
C TRP A 110 -10.38 -5.22 1.15
N ILE A 111 -10.41 -5.85 -0.02
CA ILE A 111 -10.74 -5.23 -1.31
C ILE A 111 -11.89 -6.01 -1.94
N VAL A 112 -12.92 -5.28 -2.35
CA VAL A 112 -14.07 -5.79 -3.10
C VAL A 112 -14.21 -5.01 -4.39
N ARG A 113 -14.19 -5.71 -5.53
CA ARG A 113 -14.44 -5.15 -6.85
C ARG A 113 -15.92 -5.24 -7.17
N LEU A 114 -16.52 -4.10 -7.53
CA LEU A 114 -17.93 -3.94 -7.80
C LEU A 114 -18.15 -3.56 -9.25
N ARG A 115 -19.19 -4.15 -9.85
CA ARG A 115 -19.72 -3.67 -11.13
C ARG A 115 -20.26 -2.25 -10.96
N LYS A 116 -20.20 -1.47 -12.04
CA LYS A 116 -20.75 -0.12 -12.09
C LYS A 116 -22.21 -0.07 -11.67
N GLY A 117 -22.58 0.99 -10.97
CA GLY A 117 -23.93 1.21 -10.44
C GLY A 117 -24.14 0.73 -9.00
N LEU A 118 -23.27 -0.14 -8.47
CA LEU A 118 -23.41 -0.66 -7.10
C LEU A 118 -22.71 0.21 -6.04
N ALA A 119 -21.71 1.00 -6.44
CA ALA A 119 -20.81 1.69 -5.52
C ALA A 119 -21.51 2.61 -4.53
N SER A 120 -22.50 3.39 -4.95
CA SER A 120 -23.21 4.31 -4.04
C SER A 120 -23.89 3.62 -2.87
N ARG A 121 -24.64 2.53 -3.13
CA ARG A 121 -25.35 1.79 -2.09
C ARG A 121 -24.37 1.03 -1.19
N CYS A 122 -23.38 0.37 -1.79
CA CYS A 122 -22.39 -0.36 -1.02
C CYS A 122 -21.53 0.57 -0.15
N TRP A 123 -21.17 1.75 -0.65
CA TRP A 123 -20.44 2.76 0.12
C TRP A 123 -21.26 3.27 1.31
N GLU A 124 -22.53 3.63 1.10
CA GLU A 124 -23.42 4.07 2.17
C GLU A 124 -23.60 2.99 3.26
N ASN A 125 -23.89 1.75 2.86
CA ASN A 125 -24.01 0.65 3.81
C ASN A 125 -22.71 0.43 4.60
N LEU A 126 -21.55 0.54 3.94
CA LEU A 126 -20.26 0.34 4.59
C LEU A 126 -19.98 1.42 5.64
N ILE A 127 -20.11 2.70 5.28
CA ILE A 127 -19.82 3.78 6.20
C ILE A 127 -20.79 3.76 7.39
N LEU A 128 -22.08 3.49 7.17
CA LEU A 128 -23.05 3.33 8.26
C LEU A 128 -22.69 2.16 9.18
N ALA A 129 -22.20 1.05 8.62
CA ALA A 129 -21.73 -0.09 9.41
C ALA A 129 -20.48 0.25 10.24
N ILE A 130 -19.56 1.08 9.72
CA ILE A 130 -18.38 1.54 10.47
C ILE A 130 -18.80 2.48 11.59
N LEU A 131 -19.59 3.51 11.28
CA LEU A 131 -20.05 4.50 12.26
C LEU A 131 -20.92 3.87 13.36
N GLY A 132 -21.72 2.86 13.00
CA GLY A 132 -22.53 2.07 13.94
C GLY A 132 -21.78 0.90 14.58
N GLU A 133 -20.44 0.86 14.47
CA GLU A 133 -19.54 -0.13 15.10
C GLU A 133 -19.89 -1.60 14.79
N GLN A 134 -20.58 -1.89 13.69
CA GLN A 134 -21.12 -3.22 13.36
C GLN A 134 -20.06 -4.32 13.15
N PHE A 135 -18.80 -3.95 12.97
CA PHE A 135 -17.67 -4.88 12.81
C PHE A 135 -17.29 -5.57 14.12
N MET A 136 -17.52 -4.92 15.27
CA MET A 136 -17.31 -5.49 16.60
C MET A 136 -15.88 -6.06 16.80
N VAL A 137 -14.87 -5.38 16.24
CA VAL A 137 -13.44 -5.73 16.31
C VAL A 137 -12.62 -4.73 17.16
N GLY A 138 -13.29 -3.97 18.03
CA GLY A 138 -12.66 -2.94 18.85
C GLY A 138 -12.00 -1.86 17.98
N GLU A 139 -10.74 -1.54 18.28
CA GLU A 139 -10.00 -0.45 17.61
C GLU A 139 -9.38 -0.82 16.25
N GLU A 140 -9.59 -2.05 15.78
CA GLU A 140 -8.92 -2.56 14.58
C GLU A 140 -9.31 -1.86 13.28
N ILE A 141 -10.53 -1.33 13.14
CA ILE A 141 -10.90 -0.58 11.93
C ILE A 141 -10.21 0.78 11.93
N CYS A 142 -9.39 1.02 10.90
CA CYS A 142 -8.80 2.34 10.64
C CYS A 142 -9.76 3.22 9.82
N GLY A 143 -10.37 2.63 8.79
CA GLY A 143 -11.22 3.36 7.87
C GLY A 143 -11.64 2.55 6.65
N ALA A 144 -12.29 3.23 5.71
CA ALA A 144 -12.74 2.66 4.45
C ALA A 144 -12.51 3.61 3.29
N VAL A 145 -12.41 3.03 2.09
CA VAL A 145 -12.19 3.75 0.84
C VAL A 145 -13.17 3.25 -0.21
N VAL A 146 -13.79 4.15 -0.95
CA VAL A 146 -14.43 3.83 -2.24
C VAL A 146 -13.69 4.52 -3.36
N SER A 147 -13.29 3.74 -4.35
CA SER A 147 -12.45 4.12 -5.48
C SER A 147 -13.24 3.96 -6.77
N ILE A 148 -13.53 5.08 -7.42
CA ILE A 148 -14.28 5.16 -8.66
C ILE A 148 -13.28 5.02 -9.82
N ARG A 149 -13.45 4.01 -10.68
CA ARG A 149 -12.59 3.78 -11.86
C ARG A 149 -13.41 3.67 -13.13
N PHE A 150 -12.78 3.37 -14.27
CA PHE A 150 -13.49 3.31 -15.55
C PHE A 150 -14.35 2.04 -15.68
N GLN A 151 -13.75 0.86 -15.45
CA GLN A 151 -14.40 -0.44 -15.69
C GLN A 151 -15.20 -0.94 -14.48
N GLU A 152 -14.64 -0.80 -13.29
CA GLU A 152 -15.21 -1.31 -12.03
C GLU A 152 -14.99 -0.28 -10.92
N ASP A 153 -15.80 -0.34 -9.87
CA ASP A 153 -15.56 0.44 -8.65
C ASP A 153 -14.98 -0.48 -7.58
N ILE A 154 -14.16 0.07 -6.70
CA ILE A 154 -13.47 -0.71 -5.68
C ILE A 154 -13.84 -0.18 -4.32
N ILE A 155 -14.25 -1.06 -3.41
CA ILE A 155 -14.42 -0.73 -2.00
C ILE A 155 -13.30 -1.40 -1.21
N SER A 156 -12.77 -0.69 -0.22
CA SER A 156 -11.77 -1.24 0.68
C SER A 156 -12.03 -0.88 2.13
N VAL A 157 -11.73 -1.82 3.04
CA VAL A 157 -11.78 -1.61 4.50
C VAL A 157 -10.39 -1.87 5.05
N TRP A 158 -9.83 -0.90 5.75
CA TRP A 158 -8.48 -0.91 6.29
C TRP A 158 -8.52 -1.24 7.78
N ASN A 159 -7.59 -2.10 8.21
CA ASN A 159 -7.45 -2.47 9.62
C ASN A 159 -5.99 -2.41 10.07
N ARG A 160 -5.79 -2.24 11.40
CA ARG A 160 -4.49 -1.98 12.03
C ARG A 160 -3.51 -3.14 11.95
N SER A 161 -4.01 -4.37 12.11
CA SER A 161 -3.17 -5.55 12.28
C SER A 161 -3.44 -6.60 11.21
N ALA A 162 -2.52 -6.80 10.28
CA ALA A 162 -2.66 -7.85 9.26
C ALA A 162 -2.52 -9.26 9.83
N ASN A 163 -1.78 -9.41 10.93
CA ASN A 163 -1.39 -10.72 11.48
C ASN A 163 -2.51 -11.37 12.32
N ASP A 164 -3.52 -10.60 12.74
CA ASP A 164 -4.68 -11.13 13.46
C ASP A 164 -5.76 -11.64 12.48
N HIS A 165 -5.66 -12.91 12.09
CA HIS A 165 -6.63 -13.49 11.16
C HIS A 165 -8.03 -13.59 11.70
N SER A 166 -8.19 -13.74 13.03
CA SER A 166 -9.52 -13.87 13.61
C SER A 166 -10.30 -12.58 13.37
N THR A 167 -9.63 -11.44 13.57
CA THR A 167 -10.10 -10.12 13.22
C THR A 167 -10.29 -9.95 11.72
N THR A 168 -9.30 -10.28 10.87
CA THR A 168 -9.44 -10.06 9.42
C THR A 168 -10.56 -10.90 8.81
N ILE A 169 -10.76 -12.15 9.27
CA ILE A 169 -11.89 -13.01 8.89
C ILE A 169 -13.22 -12.41 9.37
N ARG A 170 -13.29 -11.92 10.60
CA ARG A 170 -14.50 -11.26 11.12
C ARG A 170 -14.86 -10.00 10.34
N ILE A 171 -13.86 -9.22 9.95
CA ILE A 171 -14.04 -8.05 9.08
C ILE A 171 -14.60 -8.49 7.72
N ARG A 172 -14.01 -9.52 7.10
CA ARG A 172 -14.48 -10.08 5.82
C ARG A 172 -15.95 -10.51 5.90
N ASP A 173 -16.31 -11.27 6.91
CA ASP A 173 -17.65 -11.85 7.04
C ASP A 173 -18.69 -10.79 7.36
N THR A 174 -18.32 -9.80 8.20
CA THR A 174 -19.17 -8.63 8.42
C THR A 174 -19.34 -7.81 7.14
N LEU A 175 -18.27 -7.60 6.39
CA LEU A 175 -18.30 -6.86 5.12
C LEU A 175 -19.24 -7.53 4.11
N LYS A 176 -19.19 -8.87 3.98
CA LYS A 176 -20.14 -9.63 3.14
C LYS A 176 -21.59 -9.41 3.58
N ARG A 177 -21.84 -9.46 4.89
CA ARG A 177 -23.18 -9.30 5.48
C ARG A 177 -23.73 -7.90 5.25
N VAL A 178 -23.00 -6.84 5.61
CA VAL A 178 -23.53 -5.46 5.54
C VAL A 178 -23.69 -4.96 4.11
N LEU A 179 -22.88 -5.48 3.17
CA LEU A 179 -22.97 -5.15 1.76
C LEU A 179 -23.95 -6.04 0.98
N ASN A 180 -24.52 -7.08 1.61
CA ASN A 180 -25.36 -8.08 0.96
C ASN A 180 -24.70 -8.67 -0.30
N LEU A 181 -23.41 -9.00 -0.20
CA LEU A 181 -22.65 -9.52 -1.34
C LEU A 181 -23.02 -10.98 -1.63
N PRO A 182 -23.14 -11.37 -2.92
CA PRO A 182 -23.27 -12.77 -3.31
C PRO A 182 -22.15 -13.64 -2.70
N LEU A 183 -22.46 -14.89 -2.36
CA LEU A 183 -21.50 -15.83 -1.74
C LEU A 183 -20.24 -16.07 -2.59
N ASN A 184 -20.36 -15.97 -3.91
CA ASN A 184 -19.27 -16.11 -4.87
C ASN A 184 -18.48 -14.82 -5.12
N THR A 185 -18.76 -13.74 -4.39
CA THR A 185 -17.99 -12.49 -4.52
C THR A 185 -16.57 -12.71 -4.05
N ILE A 186 -15.62 -12.54 -4.96
CA ILE A 186 -14.19 -12.63 -4.66
C ILE A 186 -13.81 -11.39 -3.85
N MET A 187 -13.19 -11.63 -2.70
CA MET A 187 -12.62 -10.60 -1.84
C MET A 187 -11.14 -10.88 -1.68
N GLU A 188 -10.33 -9.84 -1.76
CA GLU A 188 -8.87 -9.93 -1.70
C GLU A 188 -8.38 -9.17 -0.46
N TYR A 189 -7.55 -9.81 0.38
CA TYR A 189 -6.87 -9.11 1.46
C TYR A 189 -5.45 -8.77 1.04
N LYS A 190 -5.06 -7.50 1.15
CA LYS A 190 -3.69 -7.03 0.89
C LYS A 190 -3.10 -6.46 2.16
N THR A 191 -2.01 -7.02 2.64
CA THR A 191 -1.23 -6.47 3.74
C THR A 191 -0.45 -5.24 3.27
N HIS A 192 -0.09 -4.38 4.21
CA HIS A 192 0.87 -3.30 4.02
C HIS A 192 2.32 -3.76 4.30
N ASN A 193 2.57 -5.08 4.29
CA ASN A 193 3.86 -5.73 4.65
C ASN A 193 4.98 -5.54 3.60
N ASP A 194 4.80 -4.68 2.61
CA ASP A 194 5.82 -4.36 1.60
C ASP A 194 6.89 -3.38 2.11
N LYS A 195 6.74 -2.89 3.36
CA LYS A 195 7.69 -1.97 4.01
C LYS A 195 9.14 -2.39 3.85
N MET A 196 9.50 -3.62 4.23
CA MET A 196 10.89 -4.11 4.16
C MET A 196 11.42 -4.13 2.72
N CYS A 197 10.61 -4.55 1.75
CA CYS A 197 11.01 -4.55 0.34
C CYS A 197 11.32 -3.12 -0.14
N PHE A 198 10.55 -2.14 0.29
CA PHE A 198 10.77 -0.75 -0.07
C PHE A 198 11.86 -0.05 0.72
N GLU A 199 12.15 -0.46 1.96
CA GLU A 199 13.33 -0.03 2.71
C GLU A 199 14.61 -0.46 1.98
N LEU A 200 14.70 -1.73 1.58
CA LEU A 200 15.80 -2.26 0.77
C LEU A 200 15.92 -1.55 -0.59
N ALA A 201 14.79 -1.25 -1.25
CA ALA A 201 14.79 -0.49 -2.50
C ALA A 201 15.28 0.95 -2.30
N ASN A 202 14.94 1.59 -1.18
CA ASN A 202 15.42 2.93 -0.84
C ASN A 202 16.91 2.93 -0.54
N GLU A 203 17.42 1.92 0.17
CA GLU A 203 18.86 1.75 0.39
C GLU A 203 19.63 1.65 -0.93
N ALA A 204 19.11 0.87 -1.90
CA ALA A 204 19.68 0.78 -3.24
C ALA A 204 19.68 2.15 -3.94
N LEU A 205 18.54 2.85 -3.90
CA LEU A 205 18.42 4.18 -4.49
C LEU A 205 19.46 5.17 -3.94
N ASN A 206 19.64 5.17 -2.61
CA ASN A 206 20.52 6.09 -1.91
C ASN A 206 22.00 5.92 -2.30
N VAL A 207 22.39 4.72 -2.70
CA VAL A 207 23.75 4.43 -3.20
C VAL A 207 23.86 4.47 -4.73
N GLY A 208 22.82 4.94 -5.42
CA GLY A 208 22.82 5.09 -6.89
C GLY A 208 22.60 3.78 -7.66
N GLU A 209 21.96 2.78 -7.04
CA GLU A 209 21.53 1.54 -7.68
C GLU A 209 20.08 1.62 -8.16
N VAL A 210 19.71 0.77 -9.14
CA VAL A 210 18.31 0.63 -9.55
C VAL A 210 17.50 0.18 -8.32
N PRO A 211 16.43 0.89 -7.93
CA PRO A 211 15.78 0.73 -6.63
C PRO A 211 14.87 -0.50 -6.60
N VAL A 212 15.49 -1.67 -6.45
CA VAL A 212 14.80 -2.95 -6.29
C VAL A 212 15.20 -3.53 -4.95
N GLY A 213 14.20 -3.80 -4.12
CA GLY A 213 14.32 -4.61 -2.91
C GLY A 213 13.48 -5.89 -3.01
N CYS A 214 13.99 -6.94 -2.39
CA CYS A 214 13.47 -8.30 -2.43
C CYS A 214 13.54 -8.93 -1.02
N VAL A 215 12.50 -9.68 -0.63
CA VAL A 215 12.44 -10.41 0.64
C VAL A 215 11.87 -11.80 0.40
N PHE A 216 12.53 -12.81 0.96
CA PHE A 216 12.13 -14.21 0.93
C PHE A 216 11.53 -14.58 2.28
N VAL A 217 10.33 -15.15 2.27
CA VAL A 217 9.62 -15.53 3.49
C VAL A 217 9.11 -16.96 3.43
N ILE A 218 9.10 -17.64 4.57
CA ILE A 218 8.43 -18.93 4.75
C ILE A 218 7.17 -18.68 5.59
N PRO A 219 5.96 -18.88 5.03
CA PRO A 219 4.73 -18.77 5.81
C PRO A 219 4.65 -19.89 6.84
N LYS A 220 4.23 -19.59 8.07
CA LYS A 220 4.00 -20.61 9.09
C LYS A 220 2.67 -21.32 8.82
N PRO A 221 2.59 -22.67 8.94
CA PRO A 221 1.34 -23.39 8.77
C PRO A 221 0.28 -22.89 9.76
N ASN A 222 -0.94 -22.65 9.26
CA ASN A 222 -2.07 -22.19 10.06
C ASN A 222 -1.83 -20.87 10.82
N SER A 223 -0.89 -20.03 10.35
CA SER A 223 -0.62 -18.70 10.86
C SER A 223 -0.31 -17.69 9.73
N SER A 224 -0.39 -16.40 10.06
CA SER A 224 -0.09 -15.23 9.21
C SER A 224 1.32 -14.76 9.50
N ASP A 225 1.90 -15.30 10.57
CA ASP A 225 3.32 -15.23 10.79
C ASP A 225 4.06 -15.86 9.62
N TYR A 226 5.21 -15.28 9.36
CA TYR A 226 6.18 -15.79 8.44
C TYR A 226 7.55 -15.63 9.07
N VAL A 227 8.51 -16.40 8.56
CA VAL A 227 9.92 -16.24 8.89
C VAL A 227 10.57 -15.61 7.68
N ILE A 228 11.24 -14.47 7.87
CA ILE A 228 12.10 -13.91 6.82
C ILE A 228 13.38 -14.75 6.79
N VAL A 229 13.68 -15.30 5.62
CA VAL A 229 14.82 -16.19 5.42
C VAL A 229 15.84 -15.64 4.44
N GLY A 230 15.54 -14.53 3.76
CA GLY A 230 16.50 -13.82 2.92
C GLY A 230 15.99 -12.43 2.56
N LYS A 231 16.91 -11.51 2.37
CA LYS A 231 16.67 -10.12 1.98
C LYS A 231 17.70 -9.73 0.94
N GLY A 232 17.35 -8.80 0.08
CA GLY A 232 18.27 -8.36 -0.95
C GLY A 232 17.86 -7.04 -1.56
N ARG A 233 18.87 -6.29 -1.97
CA ARG A 233 18.71 -5.09 -2.79
C ARG A 233 19.69 -5.14 -3.95
N ASN A 234 19.42 -4.41 -5.02
CA ASN A 234 20.38 -4.33 -6.13
C ASN A 234 21.72 -3.73 -5.66
N ARG A 235 22.82 -4.37 -6.08
CA ARG A 235 24.22 -3.99 -5.77
C ARG A 235 25.14 -4.21 -6.98
N VAL A 236 24.58 -4.08 -8.20
CA VAL A 236 25.27 -4.36 -9.47
C VAL A 236 26.47 -3.44 -9.68
N ASN A 237 26.28 -2.14 -9.50
CA ASN A 237 27.31 -1.12 -9.62
C ASN A 237 28.27 -1.14 -8.43
N GLU A 238 27.74 -1.27 -7.21
CA GLU A 238 28.49 -1.34 -5.95
C GLU A 238 29.52 -2.47 -5.97
N LEU A 239 29.09 -3.67 -6.37
CA LEU A 239 29.94 -4.87 -6.42
C LEU A 239 30.59 -5.10 -7.79
N LYS A 240 30.31 -4.23 -8.78
CA LYS A 240 30.75 -4.35 -10.17
C LYS A 240 30.46 -5.74 -10.76
N ASN A 241 29.30 -6.28 -10.43
CA ASN A 241 28.88 -7.62 -10.83
C ASN A 241 27.43 -7.60 -11.32
N ALA A 242 27.27 -7.88 -12.62
CA ALA A 242 26.00 -7.85 -13.31
C ALA A 242 24.95 -8.82 -12.74
N THR A 243 25.35 -9.83 -11.98
CA THR A 243 24.41 -10.80 -11.38
C THR A 243 23.84 -10.33 -10.05
N ARG A 244 24.33 -9.23 -9.45
CA ARG A 244 23.99 -8.80 -8.07
C ARG A 244 22.68 -8.02 -8.01
N HIS A 245 21.63 -8.67 -8.50
CA HIS A 245 20.25 -8.23 -8.40
C HIS A 245 19.66 -8.58 -7.03
N ALA A 246 18.61 -7.86 -6.62
CA ALA A 246 17.96 -8.03 -5.33
C ALA A 246 17.55 -9.49 -5.05
N GLU A 247 17.01 -10.20 -6.03
CA GLU A 247 16.61 -11.60 -5.88
C GLU A 247 17.81 -12.52 -5.71
N MET A 248 18.94 -12.22 -6.35
CA MET A 248 20.17 -13.01 -6.23
C MET A 248 20.85 -12.81 -4.87
N GLU A 249 20.84 -11.58 -4.35
CA GLU A 249 21.30 -11.30 -2.98
C GLU A 249 20.42 -12.01 -1.94
N ALA A 250 19.10 -12.01 -2.14
CA ALA A 250 18.17 -12.72 -1.25
C ALA A 250 18.35 -14.25 -1.29
N ILE A 251 18.73 -14.81 -2.44
CA ILE A 251 19.10 -16.23 -2.58
C ILE A 251 20.37 -16.55 -1.77
N ASP A 252 21.37 -15.66 -1.83
CA ASP A 252 22.62 -15.85 -1.09
C ASP A 252 22.37 -15.77 0.43
N GLU A 253 21.54 -14.82 0.89
CA GLU A 253 21.13 -14.76 2.31
C GLU A 253 20.31 -15.97 2.73
N LEU A 254 19.41 -16.48 1.87
CA LEU A 254 18.68 -17.73 2.11
C LEU A 254 19.63 -18.91 2.32
N LYS A 255 20.72 -18.97 1.55
CA LYS A 255 21.71 -20.03 1.71
C LYS A 255 22.39 -19.96 3.06
N VAL A 256 22.81 -18.76 3.50
CA VAL A 256 23.38 -18.55 4.83
C VAL A 256 22.39 -18.97 5.92
N TRP A 257 21.12 -18.56 5.80
CA TRP A 257 20.07 -18.96 6.74
C TRP A 257 19.90 -20.48 6.81
N CYS A 258 19.95 -21.19 5.67
CA CYS A 258 19.87 -22.65 5.63
C CYS A 258 21.07 -23.31 6.33
N ASP A 259 22.28 -22.79 6.10
CA ASP A 259 23.51 -23.30 6.72
C ASP A 259 23.46 -23.12 8.25
N GLU A 260 22.99 -21.95 8.73
CA GLU A 260 22.84 -21.66 10.17
C GLU A 260 21.76 -22.51 10.86
N ASN A 261 20.69 -22.85 10.14
CA ASN A 261 19.57 -23.65 10.65
C ASN A 261 19.71 -25.16 10.33
N ASN A 262 20.85 -25.55 9.74
CA ASN A 262 21.15 -26.92 9.33
C ASN A 262 20.03 -27.55 8.47
N ALA A 263 19.44 -26.72 7.60
CA ALA A 263 18.28 -27.04 6.76
C ALA A 263 18.70 -27.27 5.30
N SER A 264 17.99 -28.15 4.60
CA SER A 264 18.23 -28.42 3.18
C SER A 264 17.79 -27.23 2.33
N PHE A 265 18.75 -26.56 1.69
CA PHE A 265 18.49 -25.39 0.83
C PHE A 265 17.43 -25.67 -0.26
N SER A 266 17.49 -26.83 -0.91
CA SER A 266 16.51 -27.21 -1.95
C SER A 266 15.09 -27.35 -1.40
N ASP A 267 14.94 -27.89 -0.19
CA ASP A 267 13.62 -28.12 0.40
C ASP A 267 13.03 -26.83 0.94
N VAL A 268 13.87 -25.98 1.53
CA VAL A 268 13.49 -24.65 1.99
C VAL A 268 13.07 -23.77 0.81
N CYS A 269 13.82 -23.76 -0.31
CA CYS A 269 13.45 -22.98 -1.48
C CYS A 269 12.00 -23.24 -1.93
N ARG A 270 11.53 -24.50 -1.86
CA ARG A 270 10.18 -24.89 -2.29
C ARG A 270 9.05 -24.33 -1.41
N THR A 271 9.36 -23.90 -0.19
CA THR A 271 8.39 -23.29 0.73
C THR A 271 8.45 -21.77 0.73
N VAL A 272 9.45 -21.18 0.05
CA VAL A 272 9.66 -19.73 0.04
C VAL A 272 8.67 -19.02 -0.88
N CYS A 273 8.03 -17.99 -0.33
CA CYS A 273 7.32 -16.95 -1.06
C CYS A 273 8.24 -15.73 -1.24
N VAL A 274 8.30 -15.20 -2.46
CA VAL A 274 9.17 -14.07 -2.80
C VAL A 274 8.35 -12.80 -2.92
N PHE A 275 8.79 -11.72 -2.28
CA PHE A 275 8.23 -10.38 -2.42
C PHE A 275 9.29 -9.47 -3.02
N VAL A 276 8.99 -8.81 -4.13
CA VAL A 276 9.94 -7.94 -4.82
C VAL A 276 9.27 -6.68 -5.36
N THR A 277 9.89 -5.53 -5.17
CA THR A 277 9.32 -4.23 -5.58
C THR A 277 9.03 -4.13 -7.08
N VAL A 278 9.86 -4.74 -7.92
CA VAL A 278 9.77 -4.70 -9.40
C VAL A 278 9.76 -6.14 -9.92
N GLU A 279 9.02 -6.40 -11.00
CA GLU A 279 8.99 -7.69 -11.66
C GLU A 279 10.40 -8.24 -11.91
N PRO A 280 10.67 -9.51 -11.52
CA PRO A 280 11.96 -10.13 -11.76
C PRO A 280 12.35 -10.09 -13.22
N CYS A 281 13.62 -9.75 -13.48
CA CYS A 281 14.13 -9.80 -14.84
C CYS A 281 14.20 -11.25 -15.36
N VAL A 282 14.42 -11.45 -16.65
CA VAL A 282 14.56 -12.78 -17.28
C VAL A 282 15.52 -13.70 -16.51
N MET A 283 16.67 -13.17 -16.07
CA MET A 283 17.66 -13.92 -15.28
C MET A 283 17.11 -14.33 -13.92
N CYS A 284 16.58 -13.39 -13.14
CA CYS A 284 16.05 -13.66 -11.79
C CYS A 284 14.83 -14.58 -11.87
N ALA A 285 13.91 -14.35 -12.81
CA ALA A 285 12.75 -15.22 -13.04
C ALA A 285 13.17 -16.66 -13.34
N ARG A 286 14.21 -16.85 -14.16
CA ARG A 286 14.76 -18.18 -14.44
C ARG A 286 15.36 -18.81 -13.19
N ALA A 287 16.16 -18.07 -12.42
CA ALA A 287 16.78 -18.55 -11.20
C ALA A 287 15.73 -18.98 -10.16
N LEU A 288 14.72 -18.15 -9.90
CA LEU A 288 13.62 -18.44 -8.99
C LEU A 288 12.84 -19.70 -9.42
N ARG A 289 12.60 -19.87 -10.72
CA ARG A 289 11.96 -21.08 -11.27
C ARG A 289 12.84 -22.32 -11.15
N MET A 290 14.17 -22.20 -11.31
CA MET A 290 15.11 -23.31 -11.07
C MET A 290 15.10 -23.76 -9.62
N LEU A 291 15.00 -22.81 -8.68
CA LEU A 291 14.90 -23.08 -7.24
C LEU A 291 13.52 -23.62 -6.82
N LYS A 292 12.53 -23.57 -7.73
CA LYS A 292 11.15 -24.02 -7.49
C LYS A 292 10.51 -23.30 -6.30
N VAL A 293 10.75 -21.99 -6.18
CA VAL A 293 10.10 -21.18 -5.14
C VAL A 293 8.59 -21.27 -5.27
N SER A 294 7.88 -21.18 -4.14
CA SER A 294 6.43 -21.40 -4.08
C SER A 294 5.66 -20.40 -4.95
N CYS A 295 5.99 -19.11 -4.81
CA CYS A 295 5.40 -18.05 -5.62
C CYS A 295 6.19 -16.73 -5.53
N VAL A 296 5.88 -15.80 -6.44
CA VAL A 296 6.45 -14.46 -6.49
C VAL A 296 5.36 -13.41 -6.52
N TYR A 297 5.42 -12.45 -5.59
CA TYR A 297 4.59 -11.25 -5.53
C TYR A 297 5.44 -10.06 -5.92
N PHE A 298 4.97 -9.25 -6.88
CA PHE A 298 5.72 -8.06 -7.28
C PHE A 298 4.90 -6.78 -7.42
N GLY A 299 5.55 -5.64 -7.17
CA GLY A 299 4.92 -4.31 -7.13
C GLY A 299 4.53 -3.80 -8.51
N CYS A 300 5.48 -3.69 -9.44
CA CYS A 300 5.19 -3.21 -10.80
C CYS A 300 5.86 -4.05 -11.88
N ALA A 301 5.35 -3.95 -13.11
CA ALA A 301 5.95 -4.56 -14.29
C ALA A 301 7.36 -4.04 -14.58
N ASN A 302 8.18 -4.87 -15.21
CA ASN A 302 9.50 -4.52 -15.73
C ASN A 302 9.48 -4.55 -17.25
N GLU A 303 9.11 -3.41 -17.85
CA GLU A 303 8.86 -3.30 -19.30
C GLU A 303 10.11 -3.50 -20.16
N ARG A 304 11.31 -3.40 -19.58
CA ARG A 304 12.57 -3.57 -20.33
C ARG A 304 13.16 -4.96 -20.23
N PHE A 305 13.03 -5.61 -19.06
CA PHE A 305 13.76 -6.84 -18.77
C PHE A 305 12.92 -7.94 -18.10
N GLY A 306 11.61 -7.75 -17.94
CA GLY A 306 10.72 -8.63 -17.17
C GLY A 306 10.62 -10.07 -17.70
N GLY A 307 10.82 -11.03 -16.80
CA GLY A 307 10.73 -12.46 -17.09
C GLY A 307 9.40 -13.12 -16.65
N CYS A 308 8.51 -12.37 -16.02
CA CYS A 308 7.25 -12.85 -15.48
C CYS A 308 6.04 -12.41 -16.32
N GLY A 309 6.27 -12.08 -17.61
CA GLY A 309 5.22 -11.78 -18.58
C GLY A 309 5.30 -10.41 -19.24
N SER A 310 6.13 -9.47 -18.76
CA SER A 310 6.24 -8.16 -19.43
C SER A 310 7.08 -8.19 -20.71
N VAL A 311 8.17 -8.96 -20.72
CA VAL A 311 9.02 -9.13 -21.92
C VAL A 311 9.05 -10.59 -22.34
N LEU A 312 9.41 -11.48 -21.43
CA LEU A 312 9.36 -12.92 -21.65
C LEU A 312 8.49 -13.59 -20.59
N HIS A 313 7.89 -14.72 -20.97
CA HIS A 313 7.04 -15.54 -20.10
C HIS A 313 7.83 -16.69 -19.45
N ILE A 314 9.01 -16.40 -18.87
CA ILE A 314 9.87 -17.43 -18.25
C ILE A 314 9.14 -18.20 -17.14
N HIS A 315 8.21 -17.56 -16.44
CA HIS A 315 7.39 -18.19 -15.41
C HIS A 315 6.43 -19.28 -15.95
N THR A 316 5.94 -19.19 -17.18
CA THR A 316 4.94 -20.12 -17.77
C THR A 316 5.41 -20.82 -19.05
N ASP A 317 6.65 -20.58 -19.49
CA ASP A 317 7.19 -21.22 -20.70
C ASP A 317 7.24 -22.75 -20.54
N LYS A 318 6.52 -23.46 -21.41
CA LYS A 318 6.39 -24.92 -21.41
C LYS A 318 7.64 -25.65 -21.90
N ARG A 319 8.61 -24.94 -22.48
CA ARG A 319 9.89 -25.50 -22.93
C ARG A 319 10.87 -25.70 -21.76
N ILE A 320 10.61 -25.06 -20.63
CA ILE A 320 11.42 -25.15 -19.41
C ILE A 320 10.93 -26.34 -18.57
N VAL A 321 11.87 -27.16 -18.09
CA VAL A 321 11.59 -28.46 -17.44
C VAL A 321 10.99 -28.30 -16.04
N GLU A 322 11.38 -27.27 -15.30
CA GLU A 322 10.83 -27.02 -13.97
C GLU A 322 9.36 -26.58 -14.04
N PRO A 323 8.55 -26.82 -12.99
CA PRO A 323 7.16 -26.39 -12.95
C PRO A 323 6.98 -24.89 -13.23
N GLU A 324 5.78 -24.51 -13.68
CA GLU A 324 5.43 -23.10 -13.85
C GLU A 324 5.54 -22.36 -12.51
N LEU A 325 6.05 -21.14 -12.54
CA LEU A 325 6.21 -20.28 -11.39
C LEU A 325 4.98 -19.40 -11.21
N SER A 326 4.30 -19.52 -10.08
CA SER A 326 3.14 -18.68 -9.75
C SER A 326 3.59 -17.24 -9.48
N CYS A 327 3.16 -16.33 -10.33
CA CYS A 327 3.51 -14.91 -10.25
C CYS A 327 2.26 -14.05 -10.05
N PHE A 328 2.30 -13.15 -9.07
CA PHE A 328 1.21 -12.26 -8.68
C PHE A 328 1.64 -10.80 -8.89
N PRO A 329 1.24 -10.16 -10.00
CA PRO A 329 1.56 -8.77 -10.29
C PRO A 329 0.72 -7.81 -9.45
N ASN A 330 1.25 -6.62 -9.18
CA ASN A 330 0.58 -5.55 -8.42
C ASN A 330 0.19 -5.99 -7.00
N SER A 331 1.00 -6.86 -6.39
CA SER A 331 0.79 -7.39 -5.05
C SER A 331 1.45 -6.56 -3.96
N LEU A 332 2.47 -5.77 -4.30
CA LEU A 332 3.04 -4.71 -3.45
C LEU A 332 2.54 -3.34 -3.97
N ASP A 333 2.90 -2.23 -3.32
CA ASP A 333 2.58 -0.86 -3.77
C ASP A 333 3.17 -0.55 -5.16
N SER A 334 2.35 -0.80 -6.19
CA SER A 334 2.73 -0.60 -7.58
C SER A 334 3.04 0.85 -7.90
N GLN A 335 2.39 1.81 -7.23
CA GLN A 335 2.61 3.22 -7.49
C GLN A 335 3.97 3.64 -6.96
N ARG A 336 4.30 3.23 -5.73
CA ARG A 336 5.61 3.49 -5.12
C ARG A 336 6.74 2.83 -5.89
N ALA A 337 6.58 1.57 -6.29
CA ALA A 337 7.58 0.86 -7.10
C ALA A 337 7.89 1.59 -8.43
N VAL A 338 6.85 2.03 -9.14
CA VAL A 338 7.00 2.81 -10.39
C VAL A 338 7.69 4.15 -10.12
N GLN A 339 7.31 4.86 -9.07
CA GLN A 339 7.89 6.17 -8.71
C GLN A 339 9.37 6.07 -8.38
N MET A 340 9.79 5.03 -7.65
CA MET A 340 11.20 4.82 -7.33
C MET A 340 12.01 4.56 -8.60
N LEU A 341 11.53 3.69 -9.50
CA LEU A 341 12.17 3.45 -10.79
C LEU A 341 12.32 4.74 -11.62
N GLN A 342 11.29 5.57 -11.68
CA GLN A 342 11.35 6.82 -12.44
C GLN A 342 12.24 7.86 -11.78
N SER A 343 12.26 7.93 -10.45
CA SER A 343 13.18 8.81 -9.72
C SER A 343 14.63 8.43 -10.02
N PHE A 344 14.92 7.13 -10.14
CA PHE A 344 16.22 6.65 -10.58
C PHE A 344 16.55 7.02 -12.04
N TYR A 345 15.63 6.79 -12.98
CA TYR A 345 15.87 7.06 -14.40
C TYR A 345 15.80 8.54 -14.82
N THR A 346 15.15 9.39 -14.02
CA THR A 346 15.18 10.86 -14.23
C THR A 346 16.45 11.49 -13.67
N GLY A 347 17.17 10.78 -12.80
CA GLY A 347 18.49 11.18 -12.32
C GLY A 347 19.53 11.28 -13.44
N VAL A 348 20.52 12.14 -13.24
CA VAL A 348 21.67 12.24 -14.15
C VAL A 348 22.66 11.14 -13.77
N ASN A 349 22.98 10.25 -14.71
CA ASN A 349 24.04 9.26 -14.49
C ASN A 349 25.40 9.99 -14.42
N PRO A 350 26.07 10.05 -13.25
CA PRO A 350 27.35 10.76 -13.11
C PRO A 350 28.47 10.07 -13.91
N ASN A 351 28.29 8.80 -14.24
CA ASN A 351 29.22 8.00 -15.04
C ASN A 351 28.90 8.03 -16.54
N ALA A 352 27.88 8.79 -16.97
CA ALA A 352 27.57 8.92 -18.38
C ALA A 352 28.77 9.57 -19.10
N PRO A 353 29.27 8.97 -20.20
CA PRO A 353 30.30 9.61 -21.00
C PRO A 353 29.79 10.98 -21.48
N LYS A 354 30.68 11.98 -21.48
CA LYS A 354 30.34 13.33 -21.98
C LYS A 354 29.74 13.18 -23.38
N PRO A 355 28.52 13.68 -23.63
CA PRO A 355 27.90 13.51 -24.93
C PRO A 355 28.80 14.16 -25.98
N ASN A 356 29.20 13.39 -26.99
CA ASN A 356 29.93 13.93 -28.13
C ASN A 356 29.02 14.98 -28.79
N LEU A 357 29.43 16.26 -28.73
CA LEU A 357 28.77 17.34 -29.44
C LEU A 357 28.68 16.92 -30.91
N LYS A 358 27.45 16.67 -31.40
CA LYS A 358 27.23 16.37 -32.82
C LYS A 358 27.86 17.52 -33.61
N ARG A 359 28.88 17.21 -34.44
CA ARG A 359 29.42 18.18 -35.39
C ARG A 359 28.24 18.75 -36.17
N LYS A 360 28.05 20.07 -36.12
CA LYS A 360 27.07 20.77 -36.97
C LYS A 360 27.29 20.25 -38.40
N ARG A 361 26.23 19.72 -39.03
CA ARG A 361 26.23 19.54 -40.47
C ARG A 361 26.53 20.93 -41.06
N ILE A 362 27.61 21.02 -41.80
CA ILE A 362 27.89 22.17 -42.63
C ILE A 362 26.94 22.00 -43.81
N ASP A 363 26.04 22.97 -43.99
CA ASP A 363 25.03 23.01 -45.04
C ASP A 363 25.64 23.02 -46.45
#